data_AF-A0A915I519-F1
#
_entry.id   AF-A0A915I519-F1
#
_cell.length_a   1.000
_cell.length_b   1.000
_cell.length_c   1.000
_cell.angle_alpha   90.00
_cell.angle_beta   90.00
_cell.angle_gamma   90.00
#
_symmetry.space_group_name_H-M   'P 1'
#
loop_
_entity.id
_entity.type
_entity.pdbx_description
1 polymer ?
#
loop_
_entity_poly.entity_id
_entity_poly.type
_entity_poly.pdbx_seq_one_letter_code
_entity_poly.pdbx_strand_id
1 'polypeptide(L)'
;MNNDKEINGISSKQYFWVISTLLDHFRDSCSKNPLGIDLNLMCGKILNFVKIRPIYENREDGCVDHGLIGLLQLAISLVKFSLPWCRSPEQSDALDYVFDMIFLPPTKMTSNFPKCKSHVSRMTAYDLLVEMARSSEVSFLRLHHNLMRQNSKG
;
A
#
# COMPACT_ATOMS: atom_id res chain seq x y z
N MET A 1 7.37 4.62 37.75
CA MET A 1 7.22 3.27 37.17
C MET A 1 7.04 3.44 35.67
N ASN A 2 7.81 2.88 34.75
CA ASN A 2 9.16 2.32 34.76
C ASN A 2 9.43 2.06 33.26
N ASN A 3 10.53 2.60 32.71
CA ASN A 3 11.15 2.18 31.45
C ASN A 3 10.27 1.93 30.22
N ASP A 4 9.83 3.00 29.55
CA ASP A 4 9.84 2.97 28.08
C ASP A 4 11.17 3.59 27.66
N LYS A 5 12.20 2.76 27.75
CA LYS A 5 13.48 3.04 27.10
C LYS A 5 13.14 3.45 25.67
N GLU A 6 13.45 4.70 25.35
CA GLU A 6 13.82 5.14 24.03
C GLU A 6 14.81 4.10 23.48
N ILE A 7 14.29 3.07 22.82
CA ILE A 7 15.04 2.39 21.80
C ILE A 7 15.23 3.51 20.80
N ASN A 8 16.47 4.01 20.70
CA ASN A 8 16.99 4.89 19.65
C ASN A 8 16.87 4.19 18.28
N GLY A 9 15.67 3.73 17.96
CA GLY A 9 15.27 3.05 16.75
C GLY A 9 14.76 4.12 15.82
N ILE A 10 15.55 4.38 14.79
CA ILE A 10 15.10 4.81 13.45
C ILE A 10 13.57 4.89 13.39
N SER A 11 13.01 6.10 13.25
CA SER A 11 11.55 6.28 13.20
C SER A 11 10.92 5.26 12.24
N SER A 12 9.72 4.75 12.53
CA SER A 12 9.05 3.73 11.70
C SER A 12 9.08 4.09 10.20
N LYS A 13 8.93 5.38 9.88
CA LYS A 13 9.11 5.96 8.54
C LYS A 13 10.48 5.64 7.91
N GLN A 14 11.57 5.88 8.64
CA GLN A 14 12.92 5.62 8.15
C GLN A 14 13.18 4.12 7.96
N TYR A 15 12.59 3.25 8.78
CA TYR A 15 12.69 1.79 8.60
C TYR A 15 12.09 1.34 7.26
N PHE A 16 10.85 1.74 6.97
CA PHE A 16 10.21 1.39 5.69
C PHE A 16 10.93 2.01 4.49
N TRP A 17 11.47 3.21 4.65
CA TRP A 17 12.25 3.87 3.60
C TRP A 17 13.54 3.11 3.27
N VAL A 18 14.30 2.67 4.30
CA VAL A 18 15.52 1.88 4.10
C VAL A 18 15.20 0.57 3.37
N ILE A 19 14.15 -0.14 3.78
CA ILE A 19 13.77 -1.41 3.11
C ILE A 19 13.33 -1.18 1.67
N SER A 20 12.50 -0.17 1.43
CA SER A 20 12.04 0.16 0.07
C SER A 20 13.22 0.50 -0.85
N THR A 21 14.14 1.33 -0.34
CA THR A 21 15.37 1.71 -1.04
C THR A 21 16.25 0.49 -1.31
N LEU A 22 16.42 -0.39 -0.33
CA LEU A 22 17.21 -1.61 -0.48
C LEU A 22 16.62 -2.52 -1.56
N LEU A 23 15.31 -2.71 -1.57
CA LEU A 23 14.61 -3.47 -2.61
C LEU A 23 14.83 -2.86 -3.99
N ASP A 24 14.69 -1.54 -4.14
CA ASP A 24 14.94 -0.87 -5.42
C ASP A 24 16.37 -1.13 -5.93
N HIS A 25 17.39 -1.09 -5.06
CA HIS A 25 18.77 -1.43 -5.44
C HIS A 25 18.94 -2.89 -5.86
N PHE A 26 18.25 -3.83 -5.19
CA PHE A 26 18.28 -5.24 -5.56
C PHE A 26 17.61 -5.52 -6.91
N ARG A 27 16.56 -4.77 -7.26
CA ARG A 27 15.91 -4.88 -8.57
C ARG A 27 16.89 -4.60 -9.71
N ASP A 28 17.69 -3.55 -9.56
CA ASP A 28 18.60 -3.11 -10.62
C ASP A 28 19.90 -3.96 -10.66
N SER A 29 20.24 -4.63 -9.56
CA SER A 29 21.52 -5.35 -9.41
C SER A 29 21.46 -6.87 -9.60
N CYS A 30 20.27 -7.52 -9.62
CA CYS A 30 20.21 -8.98 -9.54
C CYS A 30 19.21 -9.64 -10.51
N SER A 31 19.75 -10.41 -11.46
CA SER A 31 19.02 -11.37 -12.31
C SER A 31 18.72 -12.70 -11.61
N LYS A 32 19.21 -12.91 -10.38
CA LYS A 32 18.93 -14.06 -9.51
C LYS A 32 18.68 -13.56 -8.10
N ASN A 33 17.53 -13.90 -7.52
CA ASN A 33 17.07 -13.52 -6.18
C ASN A 33 18.16 -13.77 -5.11
N PRO A 34 18.96 -12.76 -4.72
CA PRO A 34 20.17 -12.97 -3.91
C PRO A 34 19.84 -13.20 -2.43
N LEU A 35 18.63 -12.85 -2.01
CA LEU A 35 18.18 -12.95 -0.63
C LEU A 35 17.51 -14.29 -0.31
N GLY A 36 17.17 -15.10 -1.34
CA GLY A 36 16.34 -16.30 -1.16
C GLY A 36 14.94 -16.00 -0.60
N ILE A 37 14.50 -14.74 -0.66
CA ILE A 37 13.22 -14.30 -0.12
C ILE A 37 12.16 -14.42 -1.20
N ASP A 38 11.03 -15.05 -0.87
CA ASP A 38 9.87 -15.08 -1.74
C ASP A 38 9.17 -13.69 -1.74
N LEU A 39 9.60 -12.84 -2.67
CA LEU A 39 9.02 -11.50 -2.88
C LEU A 39 7.54 -11.57 -3.25
N ASN A 40 7.11 -12.66 -3.89
CA ASN A 40 5.73 -12.88 -4.30
C ASN A 40 4.82 -13.05 -3.07
N LEU A 41 5.22 -13.95 -2.16
CA LEU A 41 4.53 -14.14 -0.89
C LEU A 41 4.57 -12.88 -0.02
N MET A 42 5.70 -12.17 -0.04
CA MET A 42 5.87 -10.93 0.73
C MET A 42 4.90 -9.83 0.27
N CYS A 43 4.72 -9.65 -1.04
CA CYS A 43 3.78 -8.69 -1.59
C CYS A 43 2.34 -8.95 -1.11
N GLY A 44 1.87 -10.20 -1.22
CA GLY A 44 0.55 -10.59 -0.73
C GLY A 44 0.38 -10.37 0.78
N LYS A 45 1.40 -10.70 1.59
CA LYS A 45 1.38 -10.48 3.04
C LYS A 45 1.31 -9.00 3.41
N ILE A 46 2.08 -8.14 2.76
CA ILE A 46 2.07 -6.70 3.04
C ILE A 46 0.71 -6.08 2.74
N LEU A 47 0.10 -6.44 1.60
CA LEU A 47 -1.24 -5.94 1.29
C LEU A 47 -2.30 -6.50 2.23
N ASN A 48 -2.15 -7.74 2.70
CA ASN A 48 -3.02 -8.26 3.76
C ASN A 48 -2.83 -7.48 5.07
N PHE A 49 -1.59 -7.10 5.43
CA PHE A 49 -1.34 -6.24 6.57
C PHE A 49 -2.00 -4.86 6.41
N VAL A 50 -1.93 -4.28 5.22
CA VAL A 50 -2.66 -3.03 4.91
C VAL A 50 -4.16 -3.23 5.10
N LYS A 51 -4.74 -4.38 4.70
CA LYS A 51 -6.17 -4.69 4.88
C LYS A 51 -6.59 -4.76 6.35
N ILE A 52 -5.89 -5.56 7.16
CA ILE A 52 -6.26 -5.79 8.57
C ILE A 52 -5.89 -4.64 9.50
N ARG A 53 -5.02 -3.71 9.07
CA ARG A 53 -4.52 -2.62 9.90
C ARG A 53 -5.67 -1.75 10.44
N PRO A 54 -5.75 -1.47 11.75
CA PRO A 54 -6.69 -0.50 12.30
C PRO A 54 -6.44 0.91 11.75
N ILE A 55 -7.44 1.78 11.86
CA ILE A 55 -7.31 3.15 11.34
C ILE A 55 -6.75 4.03 12.44
N TYR A 56 -5.50 4.45 12.25
CA TYR A 56 -4.80 5.33 13.19
C TYR A 56 -4.82 6.80 12.74
N GLU A 57 -5.19 7.11 11.50
CA GLU A 57 -5.29 8.49 11.04
C GLU A 57 -6.53 9.18 11.62
N ASN A 58 -6.35 10.41 12.12
CA ASN A 58 -7.42 11.31 12.52
C ASN A 58 -7.37 12.59 11.68
N ARG A 59 -8.52 13.04 11.15
CA ARG A 59 -8.63 14.30 10.39
C ARG A 59 -8.52 15.51 11.31
N GLU A 60 -9.00 15.39 12.54
CA GLU A 60 -9.09 16.53 13.48
C GLU A 60 -7.73 16.83 14.11
N ASP A 61 -6.98 15.79 14.49
CA ASP A 61 -5.69 15.94 15.17
C ASP A 61 -4.50 16.06 14.20
N GLY A 62 -4.72 15.95 12.89
CA GLY A 62 -3.65 15.90 11.88
C GLY A 62 -2.71 14.69 12.03
N CYS A 63 -3.11 13.66 12.79
CA CYS A 63 -2.30 12.49 13.06
C CYS A 63 -2.14 11.64 11.79
N VAL A 64 -0.88 11.41 11.41
CA VAL A 64 -0.48 10.67 10.20
C VAL A 64 -0.06 9.25 10.58
N ASP A 65 -0.59 8.24 9.88
CA ASP A 65 -0.17 6.84 10.06
C ASP A 65 1.07 6.56 9.21
N HIS A 66 2.24 6.87 9.78
CA HIS A 66 3.53 6.58 9.14
C HIS A 66 3.73 5.08 8.85
N GLY A 67 3.08 4.19 9.62
CA GLY A 67 3.13 2.76 9.37
C GLY A 67 2.35 2.37 8.11
N LEU A 68 1.13 2.91 7.94
CA LEU A 68 0.36 2.71 6.72
C LEU A 68 1.10 3.24 5.49
N ILE A 69 1.62 4.46 5.55
CA ILE A 69 2.39 5.07 4.45
C ILE A 69 3.59 4.18 4.09
N GLY A 70 4.36 3.74 5.09
CA GLY A 70 5.51 2.88 4.88
C GLY A 70 5.16 1.52 4.27
N LEU A 71 4.04 0.91 4.68
CA LEU A 71 3.55 -0.33 4.07
C LEU A 71 3.13 -0.14 2.60
N LEU A 72 2.48 0.98 2.28
CA LEU A 72 2.10 1.31 0.90
C LEU A 72 3.34 1.55 0.03
N GLN A 73 4.35 2.27 0.53
CA GLN A 73 5.63 2.47 -0.16
C GLN A 73 6.37 1.16 -0.41
N LEU A 74 6.34 0.26 0.57
CA LEU A 74 6.95 -1.06 0.43
C LEU A 74 6.22 -1.91 -0.62
N ALA A 75 4.89 -1.86 -0.62
CA ALA A 75 4.07 -2.53 -1.63
C ALA A 75 4.36 -2.00 -3.04
N ILE A 76 4.50 -0.68 -3.22
CA ILE A 76 4.91 -0.06 -4.50
C ILE A 76 6.23 -0.66 -4.97
N SER A 77 7.23 -0.69 -4.08
CA SER A 77 8.56 -1.18 -4.40
C SER A 77 8.53 -2.65 -4.82
N LEU A 78 7.69 -3.48 -4.19
CA LEU A 78 7.52 -4.89 -4.54
C LEU A 78 6.77 -5.11 -5.86
N VAL A 79 5.71 -4.33 -6.13
CA VAL A 79 4.94 -4.43 -7.38
C VAL A 79 5.83 -4.14 -8.60
N LYS A 80 6.82 -3.24 -8.47
CA LYS A 80 7.80 -2.93 -9.51
C LYS A 80 8.65 -4.13 -9.95
N PHE A 81 8.75 -5.20 -9.16
CA PHE A 81 9.45 -6.43 -9.55
C PHE A 81 8.68 -7.29 -10.57
N SER A 82 7.48 -6.89 -10.99
CA SER A 82 6.65 -7.63 -11.95
C SER A 82 6.43 -9.09 -11.55
N LEU A 83 6.09 -9.29 -10.27
CA LEU A 83 5.93 -10.60 -9.65
C LEU A 83 4.71 -11.35 -10.23
N PRO A 84 4.69 -12.70 -10.22
CA PRO A 84 3.52 -13.48 -10.64
C PRO A 84 2.22 -13.08 -9.93
N TRP A 85 2.30 -12.68 -8.66
CA TRP A 85 1.20 -12.17 -7.85
C TRP A 85 0.52 -10.96 -8.50
N CYS A 86 1.24 -10.12 -9.24
CA CYS A 86 0.65 -8.97 -9.94
C CYS A 86 -0.41 -9.36 -10.99
N ARG A 87 -0.42 -10.62 -11.44
CA ARG A 87 -1.40 -11.16 -12.40
C ARG A 87 -2.44 -12.06 -11.75
N SER A 88 -2.42 -12.18 -10.42
CA SER A 88 -3.30 -13.08 -9.69
C SER A 88 -4.62 -12.38 -9.34
N PRO A 89 -5.72 -13.14 -9.13
CA PRO A 89 -6.99 -12.55 -8.70
C PRO A 89 -6.87 -11.83 -7.36
N GLU A 90 -5.98 -12.28 -6.47
CA GLU A 90 -5.71 -11.63 -5.18
C GLU A 90 -5.19 -10.20 -5.36
N GLN A 91 -4.45 -9.91 -6.44
CA GLN A 91 -4.03 -8.55 -6.76
C GLN A 91 -5.20 -7.67 -7.20
N SER A 92 -6.15 -8.21 -7.95
CA SER A 92 -7.34 -7.45 -8.35
C SER A 92 -8.20 -7.08 -7.14
N ASP A 93 -8.36 -8.00 -6.19
CA ASP A 93 -9.07 -7.74 -4.93
C ASP A 93 -8.29 -6.80 -3.99
N ALA A 94 -6.96 -6.77 -4.10
CA ALA A 94 -6.14 -5.78 -3.41
C ALA A 94 -6.27 -4.40 -4.04
N LEU A 95 -6.34 -4.31 -5.37
CA LEU A 95 -6.54 -3.06 -6.11
C LEU A 95 -7.86 -2.40 -5.73
N ASP A 96 -8.96 -3.16 -5.74
CA ASP A 96 -10.27 -2.65 -5.33
C ASP A 96 -10.25 -2.16 -3.88
N TYR A 97 -9.59 -2.91 -2.98
CA TYR A 97 -9.47 -2.47 -1.59
C TYR A 97 -8.69 -1.16 -1.45
N VAL A 98 -7.56 -1.00 -2.15
CA VAL A 98 -6.77 0.24 -2.13
C VAL A 98 -7.57 1.39 -2.76
N PHE A 99 -8.38 1.12 -3.79
CA PHE A 99 -9.29 2.10 -4.36
C PHE A 99 -10.32 2.58 -3.32
N ASP A 100 -10.94 1.64 -2.61
CA ASP A 100 -11.91 1.93 -1.55
C ASP A 100 -11.28 2.71 -0.39
N MET A 101 -10.01 2.43 -0.04
CA MET A 101 -9.29 3.19 0.99
C MET A 101 -9.24 4.70 0.71
N ILE A 102 -9.30 5.11 -0.56
CA ILE A 102 -9.22 6.50 -0.99
C ILE A 102 -10.62 7.08 -1.27
N PHE A 103 -11.47 6.31 -1.96
CA PHE A 103 -12.70 6.81 -2.58
C PHE A 103 -14.00 6.38 -1.92
N LEU A 104 -14.00 5.32 -1.11
CA LEU A 104 -15.24 4.81 -0.52
C LEU A 104 -15.75 5.81 0.53
N PRO A 105 -16.97 6.35 0.37
CA PRO A 105 -17.54 7.24 1.37
C PRO A 105 -17.90 6.46 2.65
N PRO A 106 -17.84 7.11 3.82
CA PRO A 106 -18.33 6.53 5.06
C PRO A 106 -19.83 6.25 4.95
N THR A 107 -20.24 5.00 5.14
CA THR A 107 -21.65 4.61 5.32
C THR A 107 -21.85 4.05 6.72
N LYS A 108 -23.10 3.78 7.13
CA LYS A 108 -23.40 3.18 8.44
C LYS A 108 -22.66 1.85 8.68
N MET A 109 -22.31 1.12 7.63
CA MET A 109 -21.54 -0.13 7.70
C MET A 109 -20.04 0.06 7.46
N THR A 110 -19.64 1.18 6.82
CA THR A 110 -18.24 1.50 6.48
C THR A 110 -17.78 2.79 7.14
N SER A 111 -18.18 3.02 8.40
CA SER A 111 -17.87 4.27 9.15
C SER A 111 -16.37 4.60 9.22
N ASN A 112 -15.53 3.59 9.00
CA ASN A 112 -14.09 3.66 9.06
C ASN A 112 -13.46 4.12 7.72
N PHE A 113 -14.20 4.12 6.61
CA PHE A 113 -13.70 4.62 5.33
C PHE A 113 -13.95 6.12 5.14
N PRO A 114 -13.09 6.84 4.39
CA PRO A 114 -11.86 6.38 3.77
C PRO A 114 -10.74 6.13 4.80
N LYS A 115 -9.96 5.08 4.58
CA LYS A 115 -8.85 4.68 5.44
C LYS A 115 -7.65 5.63 5.31
N CYS A 116 -7.41 6.14 4.10
CA CYS A 116 -6.43 7.19 3.83
C CYS A 116 -7.11 8.56 4.04
N LYS A 117 -6.85 9.19 5.19
CA LYS A 117 -7.37 10.50 5.58
C LYS A 117 -6.36 11.61 5.31
N SER A 118 -5.05 11.37 5.52
CA SER A 118 -4.01 12.37 5.27
C SER A 118 -3.71 12.54 3.78
N HIS A 119 -3.22 13.72 3.38
CA HIS A 119 -2.81 13.97 1.99
C HIS A 119 -1.70 13.00 1.56
N VAL A 120 -0.74 12.75 2.44
CA VAL A 120 0.41 11.87 2.16
C VAL A 120 -0.05 10.43 1.98
N SER A 121 -0.91 9.88 2.87
CA SER A 121 -1.41 8.52 2.72
C SER A 121 -2.25 8.33 1.46
N ARG A 122 -3.02 9.34 1.06
CA ARG A 122 -3.75 9.35 -0.22
C ARG A 122 -2.82 9.33 -1.42
N MET A 123 -1.84 10.22 -1.48
CA MET A 123 -0.87 10.27 -2.58
C MET A 123 -0.13 8.93 -2.73
N THR A 124 0.36 8.37 -1.63
CA THR A 124 1.04 7.07 -1.67
C THR A 124 0.11 5.93 -2.09
N ALA A 125 -1.16 5.96 -1.70
CA ALA A 125 -2.13 4.97 -2.17
C ALA A 125 -2.44 5.12 -3.67
N TYR A 126 -2.46 6.34 -4.21
CA TYR A 126 -2.56 6.59 -5.65
C TYR A 126 -1.36 6.03 -6.42
N ASP A 127 -0.14 6.30 -5.94
CA ASP A 127 1.07 5.76 -6.56
C ASP A 127 1.02 4.23 -6.63
N LEU A 128 0.53 3.58 -5.57
CA LEU A 128 0.32 2.13 -5.55
C LEU A 128 -0.71 1.66 -6.57
N LEU A 129 -1.85 2.35 -6.72
CA LEU A 129 -2.86 2.02 -7.73
C LEU A 129 -2.29 2.12 -9.16
N VAL A 130 -1.50 3.17 -9.43
CA VAL A 130 -0.86 3.38 -10.73
C VAL A 130 0.13 2.25 -11.03
N GLU A 131 0.97 1.88 -10.06
CA GLU A 131 1.95 0.80 -10.23
C GLU A 131 1.26 -0.57 -10.39
N MET A 132 0.19 -0.85 -9.64
CA MET A 132 -0.61 -2.06 -9.83
C MET A 132 -1.28 -2.11 -11.21
N ALA A 133 -1.82 -0.98 -11.70
CA ALA A 133 -2.39 -0.89 -13.04
C ALA A 133 -1.33 -1.07 -14.14
N ARG A 134 -0.11 -0.57 -13.92
CA ARG A 134 1.01 -0.75 -14.85
C ARG A 134 1.46 -2.21 -14.97
N SER A 135 1.26 -3.01 -13.92
CA SER A 135 1.71 -4.40 -13.86
C SER A 135 0.88 -5.38 -14.69
N SER A 136 -0.37 -5.04 -15.05
CA SER A 136 -1.28 -5.91 -15.80
C SER A 136 -2.41 -5.13 -16.47
N GLU A 137 -2.74 -5.49 -17.72
CA GLU A 137 -3.86 -4.91 -18.47
C GLU A 137 -5.22 -5.12 -17.76
N VAL A 138 -5.41 -6.29 -17.13
CA VAL A 138 -6.63 -6.60 -16.37
C VAL A 138 -6.81 -5.61 -15.22
N SER A 139 -5.72 -5.32 -14.49
CA SER A 139 -5.72 -4.37 -13.38
C SER A 139 -5.96 -2.95 -13.85
N PHE A 140 -5.39 -2.56 -14.99
CA PHE A 140 -5.66 -1.28 -15.63
C PHE A 140 -7.14 -1.11 -15.99
N LEU A 141 -7.75 -2.08 -16.67
CA LEU A 141 -9.16 -2.05 -17.05
C LEU A 141 -10.07 -2.00 -15.83
N ARG A 142 -9.75 -2.75 -14.77
CA ARG A 142 -10.50 -2.73 -13.50
C ARG A 142 -10.43 -1.37 -12.81
N LEU A 143 -9.23 -0.77 -12.73
CA LEU A 143 -9.06 0.56 -12.18
C LEU A 143 -9.82 1.62 -13.01
N HIS A 144 -9.72 1.54 -14.33
CA HIS A 144 -10.45 2.43 -15.24
C HIS A 144 -11.95 2.33 -15.01
N HIS A 145 -12.50 1.11 -14.95
CA HIS A 145 -13.91 0.88 -14.67
C HIS A 145 -14.35 1.45 -13.31
N ASN A 146 -13.56 1.26 -12.26
CA ASN A 146 -13.84 1.82 -10.93
C ASN A 146 -13.84 3.35 -10.94
N LEU A 147 -12.89 3.98 -11.62
CA LEU A 147 -12.84 5.44 -11.80
C LEU A 147 -14.05 5.95 -12.57
N MET A 148 -14.45 5.29 -13.66
CA MET A 148 -15.63 5.68 -14.42
C MET A 148 -16.90 5.56 -13.58
N ARG A 149 -17.06 4.50 -12.79
CA ARG A 149 -18.19 4.33 -11.86
C ARG A 149 -18.23 5.36 -10.73
N GLN A 150 -17.06 5.79 -10.26
CA GLN A 150 -16.98 6.82 -9.24
C GLN A 150 -17.40 8.19 -9.80
N ASN A 151 -17.01 8.51 -11.04
CA ASN A 151 -17.31 9.78 -11.70
C ASN A 151 -18.68 9.82 -12.38
N SER A 152 -19.31 8.67 -12.66
CA SER A 152 -20.64 8.61 -13.29
C SER A 152 -21.81 8.82 -12.32
N LYS A 153 -21.55 8.93 -11.01
CA LYS A 153 -22.56 9.28 -10.00
C LYS A 153 -22.73 10.79 -9.79
N GLY A 154 -22.30 11.59 -10.77
CA GLY A 154 -22.50 13.05 -10.83
C GLY A 154 -23.83 13.43 -11.46
#